data_AF-A0A7S3PKB5-F1
#
_entry.id   AF-A0A7S3PKB5-F1
#
_cell.length_a   1.000
_cell.length_b   1.000
_cell.length_c   1.000
_cell.angle_alpha   90.00
_cell.angle_beta   90.00
_cell.angle_gamma   90.00
#
_symmetry.space_group_name_H-M   'P 1'
#
loop_
_entity.id
_entity.type
_entity.pdbx_description
1 polymer ?
#
loop_
_entity_poly.entity_id
_entity_poly.type
_entity_poly.pdbx_seq_one_letter_code
_entity_poly.pdbx_strand_id
1 'polypeptide(L)'
;MEAACIMFGVKPNMVADPDNMGKKIKDYWEPAQKNLLADANKLLQRLFNFDKDNIPEKNIQLIQPYINSPAFQPTEIEKASKACTAICMWSRAMNTYHFVAKQVEPKRKKLAEAEAELEITMGKLQKARDELQGVMDKITELENGLNTALAKKEDLANQVEQCSARLGRAKKLIGGLGGEKDRWTQSVAQFAIDYVNLLGDVLISSASIAYLGPYTSDFRAKLVAKWHKCIEDLHIPHTPKCDLVNTLGDPVTIRSWQVSGLPTDQLSTENAIVIEKARRWPLLIDPQTQANKFIKNLGKEHGKNGIEVTKPSNKNFLRTLENGVRFGKWILLENVSEKLDAALEPILQQQVFKQQGQDMIKLGDTTVPYSSEFRFFMTTKLPNPHYPPEVSVKVSLLNFSITPAGLEEQLLGIIMANELPDLEAKKNELVVNNAQMAKKLKEIEDTILYMLSNSKGNILDDA
;
A
#
# COMPACT_ATOMS: atom_id res chain seq x y z
N MET A 1 -0.76 88.31 -74.45
CA MET A 1 0.29 87.44 -75.04
C MET A 1 1.67 87.74 -74.48
N GLU A 2 2.04 89.00 -74.27
CA GLU A 2 3.33 89.37 -73.67
C GLU A 2 3.60 88.67 -72.32
N ALA A 3 2.62 88.63 -71.41
CA ALA A 3 2.75 87.93 -70.14
C ALA A 3 3.06 86.42 -70.29
N ALA A 4 2.46 85.76 -71.30
CA ALA A 4 2.75 84.36 -71.59
C ALA A 4 4.15 84.20 -72.21
N CYS A 5 4.57 85.11 -73.09
CA CYS A 5 5.94 85.15 -73.62
C CYS A 5 6.97 85.29 -72.50
N ILE A 6 6.70 86.11 -71.49
CA ILE A 6 7.60 86.31 -70.35
C ILE A 6 7.62 85.06 -69.45
N MET A 7 6.49 84.38 -69.22
CA MET A 7 6.47 83.13 -68.44
C MET A 7 7.29 82.02 -69.11
N PHE A 8 7.21 81.93 -70.44
CA PHE A 8 7.98 80.97 -71.24
C PHE A 8 9.39 81.46 -71.64
N GLY A 9 9.81 82.65 -71.17
CA GLY A 9 11.16 83.18 -71.42
C GLY A 9 11.46 83.58 -72.87
N VAL A 10 10.44 83.85 -73.69
CA VAL A 10 10.59 84.25 -75.10
C VAL A 10 11.05 85.71 -75.20
N LYS A 11 12.16 85.96 -75.92
CA LYS A 11 12.76 87.29 -76.09
C LYS A 11 11.96 88.17 -77.09
N PRO A 12 11.80 89.49 -76.82
CA PRO A 12 11.12 90.41 -77.74
C PRO A 12 11.99 90.78 -78.95
N ASN A 13 11.34 91.18 -80.05
CA ASN A 13 11.99 91.87 -81.16
C ASN A 13 12.00 93.38 -80.88
N MET A 14 13.06 94.08 -81.29
CA MET A 14 13.22 95.52 -81.05
C MET A 14 12.87 96.28 -82.33
N VAL A 15 11.66 96.85 -82.39
CA VAL A 15 11.13 97.57 -83.56
C VAL A 15 11.17 99.07 -83.31
N ALA A 16 11.38 99.88 -84.35
CA ALA A 16 11.38 101.34 -84.25
C ALA A 16 9.95 101.87 -83.99
N ASP A 17 9.80 102.76 -83.03
CA ASP A 17 8.52 103.33 -82.59
C ASP A 17 7.90 104.24 -83.68
N PRO A 18 6.64 104.01 -84.11
CA PRO A 18 5.98 104.84 -85.13
C PRO A 18 5.71 106.28 -84.70
N ASP A 19 5.59 106.56 -83.39
CA ASP A 19 5.18 107.88 -82.87
C ASP A 19 6.35 108.70 -82.29
N ASN A 20 7.59 108.19 -82.29
CA ASN A 20 8.79 108.92 -81.86
C ASN A 20 10.06 108.43 -82.62
N MET A 21 10.58 109.23 -83.54
CA MET A 21 11.84 108.92 -84.25
C MET A 21 13.02 108.86 -83.27
N GLY A 22 13.50 107.63 -82.97
CA GLY A 22 14.74 107.37 -82.23
C GLY A 22 14.65 106.37 -81.07
N LYS A 23 13.47 105.93 -80.65
CA LYS A 23 13.31 104.88 -79.61
C LYS A 23 12.87 103.54 -80.21
N LYS A 24 13.40 102.43 -79.66
CA LYS A 24 13.03 101.06 -80.04
C LYS A 24 12.09 100.48 -78.98
N ILE A 25 10.91 100.03 -79.37
CA ILE A 25 9.94 99.35 -78.49
C ILE A 25 10.16 97.83 -78.60
N LYS A 26 9.94 97.14 -77.47
CA LYS A 26 9.95 95.68 -77.40
C LYS A 26 8.62 95.17 -77.96
N ASP A 27 8.62 94.70 -79.20
CA ASP A 27 7.49 94.04 -79.81
C ASP A 27 7.53 92.53 -79.50
N TYR A 28 6.56 92.07 -78.71
CA TYR A 28 6.37 90.66 -78.39
C TYR A 28 5.35 89.98 -79.31
N TRP A 29 4.71 90.69 -80.24
CA TRP A 29 3.69 90.13 -81.12
C TRP A 29 4.26 89.16 -82.14
N GLU A 30 5.30 89.56 -82.88
CA GLU A 30 5.96 88.70 -83.88
C GLU A 30 6.61 87.45 -83.24
N PRO A 31 7.34 87.56 -82.11
CA PRO A 31 7.86 86.40 -81.38
C PRO A 31 6.78 85.52 -80.76
N ALA A 32 5.66 86.09 -80.27
CA ALA A 32 4.52 85.32 -79.78
C ALA A 32 3.87 84.52 -80.92
N GLN A 33 3.72 85.12 -82.09
CA GLN A 33 3.12 84.47 -83.24
C GLN A 33 3.96 83.28 -83.72
N LYS A 34 5.28 83.44 -83.81
CA LYS A 34 6.20 82.39 -84.28
C LYS A 34 6.48 81.30 -83.24
N ASN A 35 6.61 81.64 -81.95
CA ASN A 35 7.09 80.69 -80.94
C ASN A 35 6.02 80.13 -80.00
N LEU A 36 4.88 80.82 -79.86
CA LEU A 36 3.81 80.45 -78.93
C LEU A 36 2.49 80.13 -79.64
N LEU A 37 2.15 80.85 -80.72
CA LEU A 37 0.87 80.69 -81.44
C LEU A 37 0.99 79.91 -82.75
N ALA A 38 2.19 79.48 -83.15
CA ALA A 38 2.40 78.73 -84.39
C ALA A 38 1.77 77.32 -84.37
N ASP A 39 1.59 76.72 -83.19
CA ASP A 39 1.00 75.39 -83.03
C ASP A 39 0.21 75.31 -81.70
N ALA A 40 -1.13 75.29 -81.79
CA ALA A 40 -2.03 75.37 -80.64
C ALA A 40 -1.92 74.16 -79.69
N ASN A 41 -1.61 72.96 -80.21
CA ASN A 41 -1.49 71.75 -79.38
C ASN A 41 -0.19 71.73 -78.57
N LYS A 42 0.91 72.23 -79.15
CA LYS A 42 2.19 72.37 -78.43
C LYS A 42 2.12 73.42 -77.33
N LEU A 43 1.34 74.49 -77.50
CA LEU A 43 1.13 75.48 -76.45
C LEU A 43 0.45 74.87 -75.22
N LEU A 44 -0.60 74.08 -75.40
CA LEU A 44 -1.29 73.39 -74.31
C LEU A 44 -0.39 72.41 -73.55
N GLN A 45 0.39 71.59 -74.26
CA GLN A 45 1.36 70.69 -73.62
C GLN A 45 2.42 71.45 -72.81
N ARG A 46 2.90 72.59 -73.32
CA ARG A 46 3.84 73.46 -72.60
C ARG A 46 3.22 74.08 -71.35
N LEU A 47 1.93 74.40 -71.38
CA LEU A 47 1.19 74.93 -70.22
C LEU A 47 0.96 73.85 -69.14
N PHE A 48 0.71 72.60 -69.53
CA PHE A 48 0.51 71.46 -68.61
C PHE A 48 1.81 70.98 -67.97
N ASN A 49 2.88 70.86 -68.75
CA ASN A 49 4.18 70.36 -68.30
C ASN A 49 5.10 71.49 -67.81
N PHE A 50 4.54 72.65 -67.50
CA PHE A 50 5.32 73.77 -67.00
C PHE A 50 5.82 73.46 -65.59
N ASP A 51 7.12 73.66 -65.36
CA ASP A 51 7.76 73.45 -64.06
C ASP A 51 7.34 74.56 -63.09
N LYS A 52 6.19 74.32 -62.46
CA LYS A 52 5.55 75.24 -61.50
C LYS A 52 6.33 75.37 -60.19
N ASP A 53 7.20 74.41 -59.88
CA ASP A 53 7.98 74.39 -58.63
C ASP A 53 9.30 75.18 -58.76
N ASN A 54 9.72 75.56 -59.98
CA ASN A 54 11.02 76.20 -60.24
C ASN A 54 10.93 77.39 -61.22
N ILE A 55 10.02 78.33 -60.97
CA ILE A 55 9.83 79.53 -61.81
C ILE A 55 10.91 80.59 -61.49
N PRO A 56 11.69 81.09 -62.48
CA PRO A 56 12.70 82.11 -62.22
C PRO A 56 12.09 83.43 -61.70
N GLU A 57 12.60 83.94 -60.59
CA GLU A 57 12.13 85.17 -59.93
C GLU A 57 12.10 86.38 -60.88
N LYS A 58 13.02 86.42 -61.84
CA LYS A 58 13.11 87.44 -62.90
C LYS A 58 11.87 87.49 -63.80
N ASN A 59 11.28 86.34 -64.12
CA ASN A 59 10.10 86.25 -64.99
C ASN A 59 8.85 86.71 -64.23
N ILE A 60 8.75 86.38 -62.93
CA ILE A 60 7.67 86.82 -62.05
C ILE A 60 7.69 88.35 -61.87
N GLN A 61 8.87 88.93 -61.63
CA GLN A 61 9.03 90.39 -61.52
C GLN A 61 8.62 91.14 -62.79
N LEU A 62 8.93 90.58 -63.97
CA LEU A 62 8.58 91.19 -65.26
C LEU A 62 7.08 91.10 -65.58
N ILE A 63 6.37 90.13 -65.00
CA ILE A 63 4.93 89.92 -65.21
C ILE A 63 4.08 90.66 -64.18
N GLN A 64 4.64 90.99 -63.01
CA GLN A 64 3.95 91.68 -61.93
C GLN A 64 3.24 92.99 -62.36
N PRO A 65 3.84 93.87 -63.20
CA PRO A 65 3.16 95.08 -63.70
C PRO A 65 1.93 94.75 -64.56
N TYR A 66 1.97 93.65 -65.30
CA TYR A 66 0.86 93.18 -66.11
C TYR A 66 -0.24 92.55 -65.25
N ILE A 67 0.10 91.71 -64.26
CA ILE A 67 -0.89 91.10 -63.34
C ILE A 67 -1.63 92.15 -62.50
N ASN A 68 -0.95 93.25 -62.14
CA ASN A 68 -1.50 94.36 -61.37
C ASN A 68 -2.30 95.36 -62.23
N SER A 69 -2.23 95.29 -63.56
CA SER A 69 -2.94 96.21 -64.46
C SER A 69 -4.44 95.88 -64.52
N PRO A 70 -5.35 96.88 -64.39
CA PRO A 70 -6.80 96.68 -64.53
C PRO A 70 -7.21 96.12 -65.90
N ALA A 71 -6.41 96.39 -66.95
CA ALA A 71 -6.66 95.90 -68.31
C ALA A 71 -6.30 94.42 -68.52
N PHE A 72 -5.59 93.79 -67.58
CA PHE A 72 -5.17 92.38 -67.63
C PHE A 72 -5.92 91.52 -66.60
N GLN A 73 -7.23 91.75 -66.51
CA GLN A 73 -8.14 90.87 -65.78
C GLN A 73 -8.83 89.90 -66.75
N PRO A 74 -9.06 88.64 -66.34
CA PRO A 74 -9.74 87.67 -67.19
C PRO A 74 -11.10 88.15 -67.72
N THR A 75 -11.84 88.91 -66.91
CA THR A 75 -13.17 89.47 -67.23
C THR A 75 -13.15 90.56 -68.32
N GLU A 76 -12.09 91.37 -68.39
CA GLU A 76 -11.94 92.40 -69.42
C GLU A 76 -11.37 91.83 -70.74
N ILE A 77 -10.45 90.85 -70.65
CA ILE A 77 -9.87 90.18 -71.83
C ILE A 77 -10.90 89.27 -72.51
N GLU A 78 -11.87 88.73 -71.77
CA GLU A 78 -12.94 87.89 -72.32
C GLU A 78 -13.82 88.62 -73.33
N LYS A 79 -14.02 89.95 -73.18
CA LYS A 79 -14.74 90.79 -74.15
C LYS A 79 -14.04 90.85 -75.52
N ALA A 80 -12.73 90.63 -75.57
CA ALA A 80 -11.92 90.64 -76.79
C ALA A 80 -11.63 89.23 -77.33
N SER A 81 -11.36 88.23 -76.48
CA SER A 81 -11.14 86.83 -76.90
C SER A 81 -11.18 85.83 -75.73
N LYS A 82 -12.01 84.79 -75.83
CA LYS A 82 -12.11 83.69 -74.84
C LYS A 82 -10.82 82.86 -74.72
N ALA A 83 -10.08 82.66 -75.80
CA ALA A 83 -8.83 81.89 -75.77
C ALA A 83 -7.71 82.63 -75.00
N CYS A 84 -7.68 83.96 -75.12
CA CYS A 84 -6.75 84.81 -74.38
C CYS A 84 -7.05 84.83 -72.87
N THR A 85 -8.31 84.64 -72.48
CA THR A 85 -8.74 84.55 -71.07
C THR A 85 -8.10 83.35 -70.35
N ALA A 86 -8.06 82.17 -70.97
CA ALA A 86 -7.46 80.97 -70.37
C ALA A 86 -5.95 81.14 -70.11
N ILE A 87 -5.23 81.76 -71.05
CA ILE A 87 -3.80 82.06 -70.93
C ILE A 87 -3.54 83.13 -69.84
N CYS A 88 -4.44 84.10 -69.70
CA CYS A 88 -4.41 85.07 -68.62
C CYS A 88 -4.60 84.42 -67.24
N MET A 89 -5.58 83.51 -67.09
CA MET A 89 -5.81 82.79 -65.83
C MET A 89 -4.62 81.90 -65.45
N TRP A 90 -4.05 81.16 -66.41
CA TRP A 90 -2.87 80.33 -66.18
C TRP A 90 -1.67 81.15 -65.70
N SER A 91 -1.39 82.30 -66.34
CA SER A 91 -0.27 83.16 -65.96
C SER A 91 -0.45 83.73 -64.54
N ARG A 92 -1.68 84.05 -64.13
CA ARG A 92 -2.00 84.48 -62.76
C ARG A 92 -1.89 83.33 -61.75
N ALA A 93 -2.38 82.14 -62.10
CA ALA A 93 -2.33 80.96 -61.23
C ALA A 93 -0.89 80.50 -60.95
N MET A 94 -0.01 80.55 -61.95
CA MET A 94 1.41 80.22 -61.80
C MET A 94 2.14 81.23 -60.90
N ASN A 95 1.79 82.53 -60.98
CA ASN A 95 2.32 83.52 -60.06
C ASN A 95 1.90 83.24 -58.61
N THR A 96 0.63 82.93 -58.37
CA THR A 96 0.12 82.61 -57.02
C THR A 96 0.74 81.34 -56.46
N TYR A 97 0.94 80.31 -57.29
CA TYR A 97 1.55 79.04 -56.87
C TYR A 97 2.98 79.22 -56.36
N HIS A 98 3.79 80.06 -57.01
CA HIS A 98 5.17 80.36 -56.59
C HIS A 98 5.23 80.92 -55.15
N PHE A 99 4.33 81.84 -54.80
CA PHE A 99 4.28 82.40 -53.45
C PHE A 99 3.84 81.39 -52.40
N VAL A 100 2.91 80.48 -52.73
CA VAL A 100 2.47 79.43 -51.81
C VAL A 100 3.54 78.36 -51.62
N ALA A 101 4.19 77.89 -52.69
CA ALA A 101 5.26 76.89 -52.63
C ALA A 101 6.40 77.33 -51.69
N LYS A 102 6.79 78.61 -51.76
CA LYS A 102 7.82 79.22 -50.90
C LYS A 102 7.45 79.19 -49.40
N GLN A 103 6.17 79.25 -49.05
CA GLN A 103 5.72 79.16 -47.66
C GLN A 103 5.67 77.71 -47.13
N VAL A 104 5.48 76.71 -47.99
CA VAL A 104 5.31 75.30 -47.60
C VAL A 104 6.64 74.55 -47.54
N GLU A 105 7.66 74.99 -48.29
CA GLU A 105 9.01 74.40 -48.30
C GLU A 105 9.65 74.21 -46.89
N PRO A 106 9.63 75.20 -45.98
CA PRO A 106 10.21 75.02 -44.64
C PRO A 106 9.45 74.00 -43.79
N LYS A 107 8.13 73.80 -44.02
CA LYS A 107 7.34 72.79 -43.31
C LYS A 107 7.65 71.38 -43.80
N ARG A 108 7.88 71.21 -45.10
CA ARG A 108 8.30 69.93 -45.69
C ARG A 108 9.68 69.49 -45.19
N LYS A 109 10.63 70.42 -45.06
CA LYS A 109 11.96 70.11 -44.50
C LYS A 109 11.88 69.68 -43.03
N LYS A 110 11.11 70.37 -42.20
CA LYS A 110 10.90 69.99 -40.79
C LYS A 110 10.21 68.63 -40.60
N LEU A 111 9.27 68.28 -41.49
CA LEU A 111 8.63 66.96 -41.47
C LEU A 111 9.66 65.85 -41.76
N ALA A 112 10.46 66.03 -42.82
CA ALA A 112 11.48 65.06 -43.20
C ALA A 112 12.56 64.87 -42.12
N GLU A 113 12.96 65.95 -41.44
CA GLU A 113 13.89 65.88 -40.30
C GLU A 113 13.31 65.08 -39.12
N ALA A 114 12.05 65.34 -38.76
CA ALA A 114 11.38 64.62 -37.67
C ALA A 114 11.10 63.14 -38.00
N GLU A 115 10.75 62.83 -39.26
CA GLU A 115 10.58 61.45 -39.73
C GLU A 115 11.92 60.68 -39.70
N ALA A 116 13.02 61.31 -40.11
CA ALA A 116 14.35 60.70 -40.02
C ALA A 116 14.77 60.44 -38.56
N GLU A 117 14.49 61.36 -37.64
CA GLU A 117 14.78 61.18 -36.22
C GLU A 117 13.90 60.10 -35.57
N LEU A 118 12.63 59.99 -35.98
CA LEU A 118 11.71 58.93 -35.57
C LEU A 118 12.21 57.55 -36.02
N GLU A 119 12.67 57.42 -37.26
CA GLU A 119 13.22 56.16 -37.80
C GLU A 119 14.44 55.70 -36.98
N ILE A 120 15.36 56.62 -36.66
CA ILE A 120 16.55 56.32 -35.86
C ILE A 120 16.18 55.89 -34.44
N THR A 121 15.22 56.58 -33.81
CA THR A 121 14.79 56.27 -32.44
C THR A 121 13.98 54.97 -32.37
N MET A 122 13.12 54.67 -33.36
CA MET A 122 12.44 53.38 -33.48
C MET A 122 13.43 52.23 -33.70
N GLY A 123 14.46 52.43 -34.54
CA GLY A 123 15.51 51.42 -34.74
C GLY A 123 16.29 51.12 -33.46
N LYS A 124 16.59 52.13 -32.63
CA LYS A 124 17.20 51.95 -31.30
C LYS A 124 16.27 51.23 -30.33
N LEU A 125 14.98 51.58 -30.32
CA LEU A 125 13.98 50.94 -29.47
C LEU A 125 13.80 49.46 -29.83
N GLN A 126 13.79 49.12 -31.12
CA GLN A 126 13.65 47.75 -31.58
C GLN A 126 14.85 46.91 -31.15
N LYS A 127 16.08 47.41 -31.32
CA LYS A 127 17.29 46.73 -30.83
C LYS A 127 17.25 46.47 -29.33
N ALA A 128 16.85 47.47 -28.54
CA ALA A 128 16.74 47.31 -27.09
C ALA A 128 15.64 46.30 -26.69
N ARG A 129 14.53 46.24 -27.44
CA ARG A 129 13.49 45.21 -27.25
C ARG A 129 13.98 43.81 -27.60
N ASP A 130 14.71 43.66 -28.69
CA ASP A 130 15.25 42.37 -29.11
C ASP A 130 16.31 41.86 -28.11
N GLU A 131 17.17 42.74 -27.59
CA GLU A 131 18.12 42.42 -26.52
C GLU A 131 17.40 42.01 -25.22
N LEU A 132 16.35 42.75 -24.83
CA LEU A 132 15.54 42.42 -23.66
C LEU A 132 14.87 41.05 -23.83
N GLN A 133 14.31 40.77 -25.00
CA GLN A 133 13.70 39.48 -25.31
C GLN A 133 14.73 38.34 -25.20
N GLY A 134 15.93 38.51 -25.78
CA GLY A 134 16.98 37.51 -25.69
C GLY A 134 17.48 37.25 -24.26
N VAL A 135 17.45 38.27 -23.39
CA VAL A 135 17.74 38.10 -21.95
C VAL A 135 16.58 37.40 -21.24
N MET A 136 15.32 37.77 -21.53
CA MET A 136 14.14 37.11 -20.98
C MET A 136 14.09 35.62 -21.35
N ASP A 137 14.37 35.29 -22.61
CA ASP A 137 14.40 33.90 -23.08
C ASP A 137 15.47 33.10 -22.32
N LYS A 138 16.68 33.67 -22.15
CA LYS A 138 17.74 33.05 -21.34
C LYS A 138 17.34 32.88 -19.87
N ILE A 139 16.63 33.84 -19.28
CA ILE A 139 16.12 33.72 -17.91
C ILE A 139 15.15 32.56 -17.83
N THR A 140 14.20 32.45 -18.75
CA THR A 140 13.22 31.35 -18.75
C THR A 140 13.88 29.98 -18.96
N GLU A 141 14.91 29.89 -19.80
CA GLU A 141 15.69 28.65 -19.99
C GLU A 141 16.43 28.26 -18.70
N LEU A 142 17.07 29.22 -18.04
CA LEU A 142 17.77 29.01 -16.77
C LEU A 142 16.81 28.65 -15.63
N GLU A 143 15.63 29.27 -15.56
CA GLU A 143 14.58 28.95 -14.58
C GLU A 143 14.06 27.53 -14.78
N ASN A 144 13.79 27.12 -16.03
CA ASN A 144 13.38 25.76 -16.36
C ASN A 144 14.49 24.74 -16.02
N GLY A 145 15.74 25.07 -16.32
CA GLY A 145 16.90 24.24 -15.96
C GLY A 145 17.06 24.09 -14.45
N LEU A 146 16.91 25.17 -13.70
CA LEU A 146 16.94 25.18 -12.24
C LEU A 146 15.82 24.34 -11.65
N ASN A 147 14.58 24.52 -12.10
CA ASN A 147 13.43 23.74 -11.64
C ASN A 147 13.61 22.24 -11.91
N THR A 148 14.13 21.89 -13.09
CA THR A 148 14.42 20.48 -13.44
C THR A 148 15.52 19.90 -12.55
N ALA A 149 16.57 20.67 -12.26
CA ALA A 149 17.65 20.24 -11.38
C ALA A 149 17.19 20.12 -9.92
N LEU A 150 16.34 21.03 -9.44
CA LEU A 150 15.73 20.98 -8.11
C LEU A 150 14.81 19.76 -7.97
N ALA A 151 13.95 19.50 -8.95
CA ALA A 151 13.09 18.32 -8.95
C ALA A 151 13.90 17.01 -8.93
N LYS A 152 14.98 16.92 -9.72
CA LYS A 152 15.90 15.77 -9.70
C LYS A 152 16.61 15.62 -8.35
N LYS A 153 17.04 16.73 -7.74
CA LYS A 153 17.68 16.72 -6.42
C LYS A 153 16.72 16.19 -5.37
N GLU A 154 15.47 16.64 -5.38
CA GLU A 154 14.44 16.21 -4.44
C GLU A 154 14.07 14.73 -4.64
N ASP A 155 13.90 14.28 -5.88
CA ASP A 155 13.66 12.86 -6.20
C ASP A 155 14.81 11.96 -5.74
N LEU A 156 16.07 12.36 -5.98
CA LEU A 156 17.24 11.63 -5.50
C LEU A 156 17.33 11.62 -3.97
N ALA A 157 17.01 12.73 -3.30
CA ALA A 157 16.98 12.79 -1.84
C ALA A 157 15.93 11.82 -1.27
N ASN A 158 14.73 11.80 -1.86
CA ASN A 158 13.66 10.87 -1.50
C ASN A 158 14.07 9.40 -1.72
N GLN A 159 14.73 9.10 -2.84
CA GLN A 159 15.23 7.74 -3.13
C GLN A 159 16.29 7.29 -2.12
N VAL A 160 17.21 8.18 -1.73
CA VAL A 160 18.24 7.88 -0.73
C VAL A 160 17.59 7.63 0.64
N GLU A 161 16.63 8.46 1.03
CA GLU A 161 15.91 8.28 2.30
C GLU A 161 15.15 6.95 2.32
N GLN A 162 14.39 6.64 1.27
CA GLN A 162 13.68 5.36 1.13
C GLN A 162 14.65 4.17 1.14
N CYS A 163 15.79 4.26 0.44
CA CYS A 163 16.80 3.21 0.43
C CYS A 163 17.41 3.00 1.82
N SER A 164 17.71 4.08 2.55
CA SER A 164 18.25 4.00 3.92
C SER A 164 17.25 3.35 4.88
N ALA A 165 15.97 3.69 4.77
CA ALA A 165 14.88 3.11 5.55
C ALA A 165 14.74 1.61 5.24
N ARG A 166 14.76 1.24 3.96
CA ARG A 166 14.73 -0.17 3.51
C ARG A 166 15.93 -0.95 4.00
N LEU A 167 17.13 -0.39 3.95
CA LEU A 167 18.34 -1.03 4.46
C LEU A 167 18.24 -1.28 5.98
N GLY A 168 17.72 -0.29 6.72
CA GLY A 168 17.48 -0.41 8.16
C GLY A 168 16.50 -1.54 8.50
N ARG A 169 15.38 -1.64 7.77
CA ARG A 169 14.41 -2.74 7.91
C ARG A 169 15.02 -4.09 7.54
N ALA A 170 15.75 -4.16 6.42
CA ALA A 170 16.42 -5.38 5.97
C ALA A 170 17.42 -5.90 7.00
N LYS A 171 18.22 -5.03 7.61
CA LYS A 171 19.19 -5.43 8.66
C LYS A 171 18.50 -6.01 9.88
N LYS A 172 17.38 -5.42 10.33
CA LYS A 172 16.58 -5.95 11.43
C LYS A 172 15.95 -7.30 11.08
N LEU A 173 15.39 -7.42 9.88
CA LEU A 173 14.74 -8.64 9.40
C LEU A 173 15.75 -9.79 9.25
N ILE A 174 16.92 -9.54 8.66
CA ILE A 174 18.00 -10.53 8.56
C ILE A 174 18.53 -10.91 9.94
N GLY A 175 18.70 -9.96 10.85
CA GLY A 175 19.15 -10.24 12.22
C GLY A 175 18.15 -11.09 13.01
N GLY A 176 16.87 -10.75 12.95
CA GLY A 176 15.79 -11.49 13.63
C GLY A 176 15.56 -12.88 13.05
N LEU A 177 15.47 -12.98 11.71
CA LEU A 177 15.25 -14.26 11.04
C LEU A 177 16.48 -15.16 11.00
N GLY A 178 17.70 -14.61 11.15
CA GLY A 178 18.93 -15.38 11.18
C GLY A 178 18.99 -16.34 12.37
N GLY A 179 18.75 -15.83 13.58
CA GLY A 179 18.68 -16.68 14.77
C GLY A 179 17.54 -17.70 14.71
N GLU A 180 16.42 -17.28 14.10
CA GLU A 180 15.27 -18.14 13.91
C GLU A 180 15.54 -19.29 12.94
N LYS A 181 16.26 -19.02 11.85
CA LYS A 181 16.73 -20.03 10.90
C LYS A 181 17.62 -21.06 11.60
N ASP A 182 18.58 -20.62 12.41
CA ASP A 182 19.50 -21.54 13.11
C ASP A 182 18.73 -22.42 14.10
N ARG A 183 17.81 -21.83 14.85
CA ARG A 183 16.91 -22.55 15.77
C ARG A 183 16.06 -23.57 15.04
N TRP A 184 15.38 -23.19 13.96
CA TRP A 184 14.58 -24.11 13.16
C TRP A 184 15.43 -25.22 12.56
N THR A 185 16.65 -24.92 12.12
CA THR A 185 17.58 -25.93 11.60
C THR A 185 17.94 -26.96 12.67
N GLN A 186 18.20 -26.51 13.90
CA GLN A 186 18.44 -27.40 15.05
C GLN A 186 17.20 -28.21 15.42
N SER A 187 16.02 -27.60 15.48
CA SER A 187 14.76 -28.30 15.74
C SER A 187 14.46 -29.36 14.68
N VAL A 188 14.68 -29.06 13.40
CA VAL A 188 14.51 -30.03 12.31
C VAL A 188 15.50 -31.19 12.43
N ALA A 189 16.76 -30.92 12.80
CA ALA A 189 17.74 -31.97 13.05
C ALA A 189 17.33 -32.87 14.23
N GLN A 190 16.81 -32.28 15.32
CA GLN A 190 16.30 -33.03 16.46
C GLN A 190 15.07 -33.86 16.08
N PHE A 191 14.10 -33.28 15.35
CA PHE A 191 12.94 -34.00 14.87
C PHE A 191 13.29 -35.14 13.93
N ALA A 192 14.36 -35.05 13.15
CA ALA A 192 14.84 -36.16 12.33
C ALA A 192 15.32 -37.33 13.19
N ILE A 193 15.99 -37.06 14.32
CA ILE A 193 16.39 -38.09 15.30
C ILE A 193 15.15 -38.68 15.98
N ASP A 194 14.26 -37.81 16.48
CA ASP A 194 13.04 -38.22 17.18
C ASP A 194 12.12 -39.05 16.28
N TYR A 195 12.03 -38.71 14.98
CA TYR A 195 11.23 -39.44 14.00
C TYR A 195 11.70 -40.88 13.81
N VAL A 196 13.02 -41.11 13.82
CA VAL A 196 13.59 -42.46 13.74
C VAL A 196 13.31 -43.24 15.02
N ASN A 197 13.47 -42.60 16.19
CA ASN A 197 13.27 -43.21 17.51
C ASN A 197 11.80 -43.42 17.88
N LEU A 198 10.88 -42.71 17.22
CA LEU A 198 9.45 -42.71 17.51
C LEU A 198 8.85 -44.13 17.56
N LEU A 199 9.35 -45.04 16.73
CA LEU A 199 8.83 -46.40 16.66
C LEU A 199 9.00 -47.15 18.00
N GLY A 200 10.17 -47.05 18.62
CA GLY A 200 10.43 -47.67 19.92
C GLY A 200 9.67 -46.97 21.06
N ASP A 201 9.62 -45.64 21.03
CA ASP A 201 8.97 -44.82 22.07
C ASP A 201 7.46 -45.08 22.11
N VAL A 202 6.82 -45.15 20.94
CA VAL A 202 5.40 -45.49 20.79
C VAL A 202 5.14 -46.96 21.15
N LEU A 203 6.06 -47.88 20.85
CA LEU A 203 5.90 -49.29 21.21
C LEU A 203 5.85 -49.46 22.74
N ILE A 204 6.79 -48.84 23.48
CA ILE A 204 6.79 -48.90 24.95
C ILE A 204 5.58 -48.18 25.53
N SER A 205 5.23 -47.01 25.00
CA SER A 205 4.08 -46.23 25.49
C SER A 205 2.75 -46.96 25.25
N SER A 206 2.56 -47.55 24.07
CA SER A 206 1.36 -48.32 23.74
C SER A 206 1.25 -49.62 24.54
N ALA A 207 2.37 -50.32 24.75
CA ALA A 207 2.42 -51.49 25.63
C ALA A 207 2.10 -51.10 27.08
N SER A 208 2.57 -49.94 27.53
CA SER A 208 2.27 -49.39 28.85
C SER A 208 0.77 -49.14 29.04
N ILE A 209 0.15 -48.46 28.07
CA ILE A 209 -1.31 -48.21 28.08
C ILE A 209 -2.11 -49.51 28.04
N ALA A 210 -1.66 -50.50 27.25
CA ALA A 210 -2.41 -51.74 27.05
C ALA A 210 -2.34 -52.70 28.25
N TYR A 211 -1.15 -52.84 28.87
CA TYR A 211 -0.87 -53.94 29.79
C TYR A 211 -0.55 -53.51 31.23
N LEU A 212 -0.01 -52.31 31.44
CA LEU A 212 0.54 -51.94 32.75
C LEU A 212 -0.50 -51.45 33.77
N GLY A 213 -1.68 -51.04 33.29
CA GLY A 213 -2.75 -50.46 34.10
C GLY A 213 -3.03 -51.14 35.46
N PRO A 214 -3.21 -52.46 35.52
CA PRO A 214 -3.55 -53.16 36.78
C PRO A 214 -2.38 -53.29 37.77
N TYR A 215 -1.13 -53.13 37.30
CA TYR A 215 0.05 -53.45 38.09
C TYR A 215 0.54 -52.27 38.93
N THR A 216 1.29 -52.60 39.99
CA THR A 216 1.96 -51.62 40.87
C THR A 216 3.20 -51.02 40.20
N SER A 217 3.63 -49.84 40.67
CA SER A 217 4.78 -49.09 40.13
C SER A 217 6.04 -49.96 39.97
N ASP A 218 6.43 -50.71 41.02
CA ASP A 218 7.62 -51.58 40.98
C ASP A 218 7.56 -52.65 39.89
N PHE A 219 6.37 -53.21 39.67
CA PHE A 219 6.18 -54.24 38.64
C PHE A 219 6.19 -53.63 37.25
N ARG A 220 5.60 -52.44 37.08
CA ARG A 220 5.69 -51.66 35.83
C ARG A 220 7.13 -51.36 35.47
N ALA A 221 7.92 -50.83 36.40
CA ALA A 221 9.33 -50.54 36.19
C ALA A 221 10.13 -51.79 35.75
N LYS A 222 9.89 -52.94 36.39
CA LYS A 222 10.53 -54.21 36.01
C LYS A 222 10.12 -54.69 34.60
N LEU A 223 8.87 -54.50 34.20
CA LEU A 223 8.40 -54.86 32.87
C LEU A 223 8.96 -53.93 31.80
N VAL A 224 8.90 -52.62 32.04
CA VAL A 224 9.46 -51.61 31.12
C VAL A 224 10.96 -51.83 30.93
N ALA A 225 11.71 -52.12 32.00
CA ALA A 225 13.13 -52.47 31.90
C ALA A 225 13.39 -53.74 31.06
N LYS A 226 12.50 -54.73 31.12
CA LYS A 226 12.60 -55.91 30.24
C LYS A 226 12.28 -55.55 28.79
N TRP A 227 11.28 -54.70 28.55
CA TRP A 227 10.92 -54.24 27.21
C TRP A 227 12.04 -53.42 26.56
N HIS A 228 12.71 -52.55 27.31
CA HIS A 228 13.91 -51.86 26.83
C HIS A 228 14.99 -52.83 26.37
N LYS A 229 15.32 -53.84 27.18
CA LYS A 229 16.29 -54.87 26.79
C LYS A 229 15.89 -55.58 25.50
N CYS A 230 14.61 -55.94 25.34
CA CYS A 230 14.14 -56.57 24.11
C CYS A 230 14.28 -55.65 22.89
N ILE A 231 14.01 -54.35 23.03
CA ILE A 231 14.11 -53.36 21.95
C ILE A 231 15.59 -53.13 21.58
N GLU A 232 16.48 -53.11 22.58
CA GLU A 232 17.93 -53.08 22.38
C GLU A 232 18.42 -54.33 21.63
N ASP A 233 18.02 -55.53 22.07
CA ASP A 233 18.40 -56.80 21.44
C ASP A 233 17.90 -56.89 19.98
N LEU A 234 16.70 -56.38 19.71
CA LEU A 234 16.08 -56.33 18.39
C LEU A 234 16.56 -55.16 17.52
N HIS A 235 17.47 -54.31 18.04
CA HIS A 235 18.02 -53.14 17.35
C HIS A 235 16.93 -52.18 16.84
N ILE A 236 15.86 -52.02 17.63
CA ILE A 236 14.78 -51.07 17.31
C ILE A 236 15.24 -49.67 17.79
N PRO A 237 15.23 -48.65 16.90
CA PRO A 237 15.55 -47.29 17.29
C PRO A 237 14.57 -46.75 18.34
N HIS A 238 15.11 -46.13 19.38
CA HIS A 238 14.33 -45.62 20.50
C HIS A 238 15.11 -44.52 21.23
N THR A 239 14.38 -43.66 21.94
CA THR A 239 14.98 -42.63 22.79
C THR A 239 15.52 -43.28 24.07
N PRO A 240 16.73 -42.95 24.51
CA PRO A 240 17.27 -43.47 25.77
C PRO A 240 16.31 -43.16 26.94
N LYS A 241 15.93 -44.19 27.70
CA LYS A 241 14.94 -44.10 28.80
C LYS A 241 13.54 -43.64 28.36
N CYS A 242 13.08 -44.05 27.17
CA CYS A 242 11.71 -43.76 26.76
C CYS A 242 10.67 -44.34 27.73
N ASP A 243 9.75 -43.50 28.18
CA ASP A 243 8.68 -43.85 29.10
C ASP A 243 7.35 -43.26 28.62
N LEU A 244 6.27 -43.67 29.29
CA LEU A 244 4.93 -43.19 28.95
C LEU A 244 4.80 -41.67 29.15
N VAL A 245 5.45 -41.14 30.18
CA VAL A 245 5.31 -39.73 30.59
C VAL A 245 6.06 -38.80 29.64
N ASN A 246 7.29 -39.10 29.22
CA ASN A 246 8.03 -38.25 28.28
C ASN A 246 7.46 -38.36 26.86
N THR A 247 6.91 -39.51 26.47
CA THR A 247 6.37 -39.71 25.12
C THR A 247 4.99 -39.09 24.94
N LEU A 248 4.09 -39.23 25.92
CA LEU A 248 2.67 -38.84 25.80
C LEU A 248 2.21 -37.81 26.85
N GLY A 249 3.03 -37.52 27.85
CA GLY A 249 2.71 -36.56 28.91
C GLY A 249 3.03 -35.13 28.47
N ASP A 250 2.05 -34.25 28.62
CA ASP A 250 2.25 -32.81 28.52
C ASP A 250 2.39 -32.24 29.95
N PRO A 251 3.51 -31.59 30.30
CA PRO A 251 3.71 -31.01 31.63
C PRO A 251 2.58 -30.07 32.07
N VAL A 252 1.93 -29.41 31.11
CA VAL A 252 0.84 -28.46 31.38
C VAL A 252 -0.44 -29.21 31.78
N THR A 253 -0.82 -30.26 31.03
CA THR A 253 -1.98 -31.09 31.37
C THR A 253 -1.75 -31.84 32.67
N ILE A 254 -0.54 -32.38 32.89
CA ILE A 254 -0.17 -33.04 34.15
C ILE A 254 -0.33 -32.08 35.33
N ARG A 255 0.12 -30.82 35.19
CA ARG A 255 -0.08 -29.83 36.26
C ARG A 255 -1.55 -29.50 36.46
N SER A 256 -2.32 -29.37 35.39
CA SER A 256 -3.77 -29.18 35.48
C SER A 256 -4.42 -30.32 36.27
N TRP A 257 -4.03 -31.57 36.02
CA TRP A 257 -4.55 -32.72 36.76
C TRP A 257 -4.18 -32.68 38.24
N GLN A 258 -2.95 -32.30 38.58
CA GLN A 258 -2.51 -32.14 39.96
C GLN A 258 -3.33 -31.07 40.70
N VAL A 259 -3.65 -29.96 40.03
CA VAL A 259 -4.56 -28.93 40.57
C VAL A 259 -5.97 -29.49 40.77
N SER A 260 -6.47 -30.33 39.85
CA SER A 260 -7.74 -31.04 40.02
C SER A 260 -7.69 -32.16 41.08
N GLY A 261 -6.54 -32.37 41.75
CA GLY A 261 -6.38 -33.32 42.86
C GLY A 261 -5.79 -34.67 42.49
N LEU A 262 -5.12 -34.78 41.33
CA LEU A 262 -4.27 -35.93 41.03
C LEU A 262 -3.04 -35.92 41.96
N PRO A 263 -2.68 -37.05 42.58
CA PRO A 263 -1.42 -37.16 43.29
C PRO A 263 -0.19 -36.87 42.41
N THR A 264 0.89 -36.40 43.04
CA THR A 264 2.13 -36.05 42.34
C THR A 264 3.02 -37.25 42.01
N ASP A 265 2.64 -38.46 42.42
CA ASP A 265 3.43 -39.65 42.19
C ASP A 265 3.42 -40.11 40.72
N GLN A 266 4.47 -40.84 40.35
CA GLN A 266 4.65 -41.34 38.97
C GLN A 266 3.50 -42.26 38.54
N LEU A 267 3.04 -43.17 39.41
CA LEU A 267 1.98 -44.13 39.11
C LEU A 267 0.66 -43.40 38.76
N SER A 268 0.31 -42.39 39.55
CA SER A 268 -0.88 -41.57 39.34
C SER A 268 -0.80 -40.77 38.04
N THR A 269 0.38 -40.23 37.72
CA THR A 269 0.63 -39.51 36.46
C THR A 269 0.48 -40.44 35.25
N GLU A 270 1.10 -41.63 35.29
CA GLU A 270 0.93 -42.65 34.24
C GLU A 270 -0.54 -43.05 34.08
N ASN A 271 -1.24 -43.30 35.17
CA ASN A 271 -2.66 -43.65 35.13
C ASN A 271 -3.53 -42.53 34.54
N ALA A 272 -3.23 -41.26 34.83
CA ALA A 272 -3.93 -40.13 34.26
C ALA A 272 -3.74 -40.04 32.73
N ILE A 273 -2.51 -40.31 32.24
CA ILE A 273 -2.24 -40.42 30.81
C ILE A 273 -3.06 -41.56 30.19
N VAL A 274 -3.14 -42.72 30.86
CA VAL A 274 -3.98 -43.83 30.37
C VAL A 274 -5.47 -43.45 30.36
N ILE A 275 -5.98 -42.73 31.37
CA ILE A 275 -7.36 -42.24 31.40
C ILE A 275 -7.66 -41.32 30.21
N GLU A 276 -6.72 -40.44 29.85
CA GLU A 276 -6.89 -39.48 28.76
C GLU A 276 -6.76 -40.14 27.37
N LYS A 277 -5.76 -41.02 27.18
CA LYS A 277 -5.39 -41.56 25.87
C LYS A 277 -6.02 -42.92 25.54
N ALA A 278 -6.48 -43.68 26.54
CA ALA A 278 -7.06 -45.00 26.27
C ALA A 278 -8.42 -44.91 25.58
N ARG A 279 -8.67 -45.85 24.67
CA ARG A 279 -9.95 -45.99 23.96
C ARG A 279 -11.05 -46.60 24.83
N ARG A 280 -10.68 -47.57 25.67
CA ARG A 280 -11.61 -48.28 26.57
C ARG A 280 -11.82 -47.47 27.84
N TRP A 281 -13.06 -47.48 28.34
CA TRP A 281 -13.42 -46.74 29.54
C TRP A 281 -12.62 -47.23 30.76
N PRO A 282 -12.11 -46.32 31.59
CA PRO A 282 -11.29 -46.67 32.74
C PRO A 282 -12.12 -47.23 33.90
N LEU A 283 -11.65 -48.34 34.46
CA LEU A 283 -12.11 -48.89 35.74
C LEU A 283 -10.98 -48.77 36.77
N LEU A 284 -11.19 -47.90 37.75
CA LEU A 284 -10.19 -47.49 38.72
C LEU A 284 -10.34 -48.30 40.02
N ILE A 285 -9.32 -49.08 40.36
CA ILE A 285 -9.18 -49.74 41.67
C ILE A 285 -8.68 -48.68 42.64
N ASP A 286 -9.59 -48.09 43.41
CA ASP A 286 -9.34 -46.90 44.23
C ASP A 286 -9.94 -47.07 45.65
N PRO A 287 -9.31 -47.91 46.50
CA PRO A 287 -9.78 -48.13 47.87
C PRO A 287 -9.76 -46.86 48.72
N GLN A 288 -8.85 -45.92 48.44
CA GLN A 288 -8.71 -44.65 49.18
C GLN A 288 -9.52 -43.48 48.61
N THR A 289 -10.26 -43.68 47.52
CA THR A 289 -11.11 -42.66 46.85
C THR A 289 -10.34 -41.44 46.32
N GLN A 290 -9.04 -41.56 46.04
CA GLN A 290 -8.23 -40.46 45.49
C GLN A 290 -8.59 -40.20 44.03
N ALA A 291 -8.63 -41.25 43.21
CA ALA A 291 -8.99 -41.17 41.81
C ALA A 291 -10.45 -40.71 41.63
N ASN A 292 -11.34 -41.14 42.51
CA ASN A 292 -12.74 -40.69 42.54
C ASN A 292 -12.85 -39.17 42.73
N LYS A 293 -12.10 -38.59 43.67
CA LYS A 293 -12.06 -37.13 43.89
C LYS A 293 -11.47 -36.40 42.67
N PHE A 294 -10.36 -36.92 42.14
CA PHE A 294 -9.72 -36.38 40.94
C PHE A 294 -10.69 -36.31 39.76
N ILE A 295 -11.37 -37.41 39.39
CA ILE A 295 -12.31 -37.44 38.26
C ILE A 295 -13.50 -36.50 38.48
N LYS A 296 -13.99 -36.36 39.72
CA LYS A 296 -15.06 -35.40 40.05
C LYS A 296 -14.64 -33.95 39.82
N ASN A 297 -13.43 -33.58 40.21
CA ASN A 297 -12.91 -32.23 40.01
C ASN A 297 -12.60 -31.99 38.54
N LEU A 298 -11.94 -32.94 37.88
CA LEU A 298 -11.64 -32.89 36.44
C LEU A 298 -12.91 -32.70 35.61
N GLY A 299 -13.98 -33.44 35.91
CA GLY A 299 -15.26 -33.31 35.22
C GLY A 299 -16.03 -32.02 35.50
N LYS A 300 -15.77 -31.33 36.62
CA LYS A 300 -16.33 -30.00 36.90
C LYS A 300 -15.62 -28.91 36.09
N GLU A 301 -14.32 -29.04 35.90
CA GLU A 301 -13.49 -28.04 35.21
C GLU A 301 -13.54 -28.21 33.69
N HIS A 302 -13.46 -29.44 33.18
CA HIS A 302 -13.36 -29.73 31.75
C HIS A 302 -14.65 -30.27 31.10
N GLY A 303 -15.60 -30.75 31.91
CA GLY A 303 -16.86 -31.28 31.40
C GLY A 303 -17.78 -30.16 30.93
N LYS A 304 -17.90 -29.92 29.61
CA LYS A 304 -18.78 -28.90 29.02
C LYS A 304 -20.23 -28.97 29.53
N ASN A 305 -20.73 -30.19 29.75
CA ASN A 305 -22.10 -30.46 30.22
C ASN A 305 -22.13 -30.90 31.70
N GLY A 306 -21.00 -30.78 32.40
CA GLY A 306 -20.80 -31.22 33.79
C GLY A 306 -20.63 -32.74 33.95
N ILE A 307 -20.54 -33.15 35.22
CA ILE A 307 -20.39 -34.54 35.65
C ILE A 307 -21.53 -34.97 36.57
N GLU A 308 -22.04 -36.19 36.38
CA GLU A 308 -23.05 -36.82 37.23
C GLU A 308 -22.49 -38.10 37.87
N VAL A 309 -22.78 -38.31 39.14
CA VAL A 309 -22.24 -39.42 39.94
C VAL A 309 -23.37 -40.37 40.30
N THR A 310 -23.19 -41.66 40.02
CA THR A 310 -24.20 -42.68 40.32
C THR A 310 -23.57 -43.97 40.84
N LYS A 311 -24.39 -44.86 41.39
CA LYS A 311 -23.99 -46.16 41.95
C LYS A 311 -24.82 -47.27 41.31
N PRO A 312 -24.27 -48.48 41.12
CA PRO A 312 -25.04 -49.62 40.62
C PRO A 312 -26.27 -49.96 41.47
N SER A 313 -26.23 -49.66 42.78
CA SER A 313 -27.36 -49.87 43.70
C SER A 313 -28.55 -48.92 43.45
N ASN A 314 -28.38 -47.85 42.68
CA ASN A 314 -29.42 -46.87 42.44
C ASN A 314 -30.39 -47.39 41.38
N LYS A 315 -31.69 -47.45 41.70
CA LYS A 315 -32.74 -47.87 40.75
C LYS A 315 -32.80 -47.02 39.47
N ASN A 316 -32.36 -45.77 39.55
CA ASN A 316 -32.36 -44.83 38.43
C ASN A 316 -31.02 -44.77 37.66
N PHE A 317 -30.06 -45.66 37.93
CA PHE A 317 -28.73 -45.54 37.32
C PHE A 317 -28.77 -45.58 35.79
N LEU A 318 -29.58 -46.48 35.21
CA LEU A 318 -29.73 -46.59 33.74
C LEU A 318 -30.29 -45.29 33.15
N ARG A 319 -31.27 -44.67 33.80
CA ARG A 319 -31.84 -43.40 33.35
C ARG A 319 -30.82 -42.25 33.42
N THR A 320 -30.01 -42.20 34.48
CA THR A 320 -28.88 -41.25 34.55
C THR A 320 -27.90 -41.49 33.41
N LEU A 321 -27.61 -42.76 33.10
CA LEU A 321 -26.71 -43.14 32.00
C LEU A 321 -27.24 -42.73 30.62
N GLU A 322 -28.52 -43.00 30.35
CA GLU A 322 -29.21 -42.56 29.14
C GLU A 322 -29.16 -41.03 28.98
N ASN A 323 -29.40 -40.29 30.06
CA ASN A 323 -29.31 -38.83 30.05
C ASN A 323 -27.88 -38.35 29.79
N GLY A 324 -26.87 -38.99 30.41
CA GLY A 324 -25.48 -38.63 30.17
C GLY A 324 -25.05 -38.85 28.73
N VAL A 325 -25.45 -39.98 28.15
CA VAL A 325 -25.20 -40.30 26.74
C VAL A 325 -25.90 -39.28 25.81
N ARG A 326 -27.18 -38.99 26.06
CA ARG A 326 -27.98 -38.05 25.27
C ARG A 326 -27.42 -36.63 25.28
N PHE A 327 -27.04 -36.14 26.45
CA PHE A 327 -26.61 -34.76 26.65
C PHE A 327 -25.09 -34.60 26.67
N GLY A 328 -24.32 -35.68 26.47
CA GLY A 328 -22.86 -35.64 26.54
C GLY A 328 -22.31 -35.22 27.91
N LYS A 329 -22.97 -35.62 29.00
CA LYS A 329 -22.45 -35.40 30.36
C LYS A 329 -21.46 -36.49 30.73
N TRP A 330 -20.48 -36.15 31.55
CA TRP A 330 -19.58 -37.17 32.10
C TRP A 330 -20.30 -37.95 33.19
N ILE A 331 -20.09 -39.26 33.23
CA ILE A 331 -20.69 -40.12 34.25
C ILE A 331 -19.62 -40.89 35.00
N LEU A 332 -19.67 -40.78 36.33
CA LEU A 332 -18.86 -41.56 37.25
C LEU A 332 -19.73 -42.59 37.97
N LEU A 333 -19.47 -43.87 37.70
CA LEU A 333 -20.09 -45.01 38.38
C LEU A 333 -19.22 -45.43 39.57
N GLU A 334 -19.74 -45.28 40.79
CA GLU A 334 -19.03 -45.57 42.03
C GLU A 334 -19.35 -46.95 42.62
N ASN A 335 -18.35 -47.55 43.27
CA ASN A 335 -18.47 -48.82 44.00
C ASN A 335 -18.92 -49.97 43.11
N VAL A 336 -18.28 -50.06 41.94
CA VAL A 336 -18.47 -51.18 41.02
C VAL A 336 -17.93 -52.46 41.68
N SER A 337 -18.76 -53.50 41.70
CA SER A 337 -18.39 -54.82 42.21
C SER A 337 -17.62 -55.62 41.14
N GLU A 338 -17.28 -56.88 41.43
CA GLU A 338 -16.59 -57.76 40.47
C GLU A 338 -17.45 -58.14 39.26
N LYS A 339 -18.78 -58.00 39.37
CA LYS A 339 -19.74 -58.27 38.30
C LYS A 339 -20.32 -56.96 37.77
N LEU A 340 -20.06 -56.68 36.50
CA LEU A 340 -20.68 -55.57 35.77
C LEU A 340 -22.09 -55.96 35.30
N ASP A 341 -23.01 -55.00 35.33
CA ASP A 341 -24.35 -55.17 34.78
C ASP A 341 -24.27 -55.29 33.25
N ALA A 342 -24.93 -56.31 32.68
CA ALA A 342 -24.97 -56.54 31.23
C ALA A 342 -25.61 -55.36 30.46
N ALA A 343 -26.43 -54.54 31.12
CA ALA A 343 -26.98 -53.32 30.51
C ALA A 343 -25.91 -52.27 30.16
N LEU A 344 -24.71 -52.35 30.76
CA LEU A 344 -23.57 -51.47 30.44
C LEU A 344 -22.82 -51.90 29.16
N GLU A 345 -23.03 -53.13 28.69
CA GLU A 345 -22.27 -53.73 27.58
C GLU A 345 -22.20 -52.84 26.33
N PRO A 346 -23.30 -52.22 25.86
CA PRO A 346 -23.26 -51.40 24.66
C PRO A 346 -22.36 -50.17 24.82
N ILE A 347 -22.30 -49.57 26.03
CA ILE A 347 -21.41 -48.44 26.32
C ILE A 347 -19.97 -48.89 26.45
N LEU A 348 -19.73 -50.00 27.15
CA LEU A 348 -18.38 -50.52 27.38
C LEU A 348 -17.68 -50.86 26.05
N GLN A 349 -18.43 -51.45 25.13
CA GLN A 349 -17.95 -51.78 23.79
C GLN A 349 -18.09 -50.62 22.78
N GLN A 350 -18.69 -49.50 23.17
CA GLN A 350 -18.96 -48.34 22.30
C GLN A 350 -19.70 -48.75 21.01
N GLN A 351 -20.76 -49.57 21.14
CA GLN A 351 -21.60 -50.06 20.04
C GLN A 351 -22.52 -48.97 19.46
N VAL A 352 -21.91 -47.92 18.90
CA VAL A 352 -22.61 -46.81 18.27
C VAL A 352 -22.98 -47.19 16.83
N PHE A 353 -24.22 -46.92 16.44
CA PHE A 353 -24.72 -47.14 15.09
C PHE A 353 -25.44 -45.90 14.55
N LYS A 354 -25.43 -45.71 13.24
CA LYS A 354 -26.11 -44.58 12.60
C LYS A 354 -27.57 -44.90 12.31
N GLN A 355 -28.46 -44.03 12.74
CA GLN A 355 -29.88 -44.09 12.42
C GLN A 355 -30.36 -42.69 12.01
N GLN A 356 -30.96 -42.59 10.82
CA GLN A 356 -31.46 -41.31 10.27
C GLN A 356 -30.40 -40.18 10.26
N GLY A 357 -29.13 -40.52 10.05
CA GLY A 357 -28.02 -39.56 10.00
C GLY A 357 -27.46 -39.15 11.37
N GLN A 358 -28.03 -39.63 12.48
CA GLN A 358 -27.54 -39.40 13.83
C GLN A 358 -26.87 -40.65 14.40
N ASP A 359 -25.81 -40.47 15.18
CA ASP A 359 -25.18 -41.55 15.95
C ASP A 359 -26.08 -41.90 17.15
N MET A 360 -26.42 -43.17 17.28
CA MET A 360 -27.30 -43.72 18.32
C MET A 360 -26.63 -44.90 19.02
N ILE A 361 -27.04 -45.17 20.25
CA ILE A 361 -26.61 -46.34 21.02
C ILE A 361 -27.81 -46.97 21.71
N LYS A 362 -27.84 -48.30 21.76
CA LYS A 362 -28.93 -49.05 22.41
C LYS A 362 -28.55 -49.33 23.86
N LEU A 363 -29.38 -48.94 24.82
CA LEU A 363 -29.20 -49.18 26.25
C LEU A 363 -30.39 -49.97 26.79
N GLY A 364 -30.17 -51.24 27.10
CA GLY A 364 -31.28 -52.16 27.36
C GLY A 364 -32.24 -52.19 26.17
N ASP A 365 -33.47 -51.75 26.37
CA ASP A 365 -34.50 -51.70 25.32
C ASP A 365 -34.63 -50.32 24.66
N THR A 366 -33.97 -49.27 25.19
CA THR A 366 -34.08 -47.90 24.68
C THR A 366 -32.98 -47.60 23.68
N THR A 367 -33.29 -46.80 22.65
CA THR A 367 -32.30 -46.28 21.70
C THR A 367 -32.12 -44.79 21.98
N VAL A 368 -30.89 -44.38 22.26
CA VAL A 368 -30.57 -43.03 22.72
C VAL A 368 -29.57 -42.37 21.77
N PRO A 369 -29.75 -41.09 21.42
CA PRO A 369 -28.74 -40.34 20.67
C PRO A 369 -27.41 -40.32 21.40
N TYR A 370 -26.33 -40.65 20.70
CA TYR A 370 -24.98 -40.66 21.25
C TYR A 370 -24.30 -39.31 21.04
N SER A 371 -23.80 -38.70 22.11
CA SER A 371 -22.99 -37.49 22.06
C SER A 371 -21.49 -37.83 22.14
N SER A 372 -20.68 -37.23 21.26
CA SER A 372 -19.21 -37.40 21.24
C SER A 372 -18.50 -36.81 22.46
N GLU A 373 -19.17 -35.92 23.19
CA GLU A 373 -18.68 -35.29 24.43
C GLU A 373 -18.88 -36.21 25.65
N PHE A 374 -19.65 -37.30 25.53
CA PHE A 374 -19.88 -38.27 26.60
C PHE A 374 -18.57 -38.93 27.04
N ARG A 375 -18.37 -39.04 28.36
CA ARG A 375 -17.26 -39.79 28.96
C ARG A 375 -17.77 -40.62 30.13
N PHE A 376 -17.25 -41.83 30.27
CA PHE A 376 -17.67 -42.78 31.29
C PHE A 376 -16.49 -43.26 32.13
N PHE A 377 -16.65 -43.20 33.45
CA PHE A 377 -15.63 -43.58 34.43
C PHE A 377 -16.21 -44.53 35.46
N MET A 378 -15.43 -45.52 35.89
CA MET A 378 -15.84 -46.48 36.92
C MET A 378 -14.82 -46.49 38.05
N THR A 379 -15.29 -46.59 39.29
CA THR A 379 -14.41 -46.73 40.47
C THR A 379 -14.89 -47.90 41.33
N THR A 380 -13.94 -48.64 41.90
CA THR A 380 -14.21 -49.65 42.92
C THR A 380 -13.41 -49.38 44.18
N LYS A 381 -14.01 -49.67 45.34
CA LYS A 381 -13.33 -49.61 46.64
C LYS A 381 -12.72 -50.94 47.06
N LEU A 382 -12.94 -52.00 46.28
CA LEU A 382 -12.34 -53.30 46.55
C LEU A 382 -10.82 -53.17 46.35
N PRO A 383 -9.99 -53.51 47.34
CA PRO A 383 -8.54 -53.32 47.24
C PRO A 383 -7.89 -54.30 46.26
N ASN A 384 -8.44 -55.52 46.13
CA ASN A 384 -7.93 -56.54 45.22
C ASN A 384 -9.10 -57.31 44.59
N PRO A 385 -9.87 -56.68 43.68
CA PRO A 385 -11.01 -57.32 43.03
C PRO A 385 -10.56 -58.37 42.02
N HIS A 386 -11.26 -59.51 41.97
CA HIS A 386 -11.00 -60.55 40.98
C HIS A 386 -11.94 -60.39 39.77
N TYR A 387 -11.48 -59.62 38.77
CA TYR A 387 -12.23 -59.45 37.53
C TYR A 387 -12.00 -60.63 36.57
N PRO A 388 -13.06 -61.20 35.97
CA PRO A 388 -12.91 -62.21 34.93
C PRO A 388 -12.28 -61.61 33.67
N PRO A 389 -11.59 -62.40 32.84
CA PRO A 389 -10.94 -61.92 31.61
C PRO A 389 -11.87 -61.13 30.68
N GLU A 390 -13.15 -61.50 30.65
CA GLU A 390 -14.20 -60.80 29.92
C GLU A 390 -14.28 -59.31 30.28
N VAL A 391 -14.16 -58.96 31.56
CA VAL A 391 -14.18 -57.56 32.02
C VAL A 391 -12.90 -56.85 31.59
N SER A 392 -11.74 -57.49 31.77
CA SER A 392 -10.42 -56.93 31.42
C SER A 392 -10.23 -56.62 29.94
N VAL A 393 -10.97 -57.30 29.05
CA VAL A 393 -10.97 -56.99 27.61
C VAL A 393 -11.78 -55.72 27.32
N LYS A 394 -12.88 -55.51 28.05
CA LYS A 394 -13.84 -54.42 27.80
C LYS A 394 -13.41 -53.08 28.40
N VAL A 395 -12.74 -53.09 29.56
CA VAL A 395 -12.36 -51.88 30.31
C VAL A 395 -10.86 -51.69 30.40
N SER A 396 -10.41 -50.46 30.58
CA SER A 396 -9.02 -50.16 30.96
C SER A 396 -8.90 -50.25 32.48
N LEU A 397 -8.44 -51.39 32.99
CA LEU A 397 -8.26 -51.59 34.42
C LEU A 397 -7.03 -50.83 34.92
N LEU A 398 -7.22 -49.93 35.87
CA LEU A 398 -6.16 -49.07 36.42
C LEU A 398 -6.08 -49.21 37.93
N ASN A 399 -4.87 -49.46 38.43
CA ASN A 399 -4.61 -49.56 39.85
C ASN A 399 -4.21 -48.20 40.43
N PHE A 400 -5.08 -47.63 41.27
CA PHE A 400 -4.88 -46.41 42.03
C PHE A 400 -4.65 -46.68 43.53
N SER A 401 -4.35 -47.93 43.90
CA SER A 401 -4.02 -48.26 45.28
C SER A 401 -2.73 -47.57 45.68
N ILE A 402 -2.77 -46.85 46.80
CA ILE A 402 -1.60 -46.16 47.33
C ILE A 402 -0.53 -47.19 47.73
N THR A 403 0.69 -46.99 47.24
CA THR A 403 1.88 -47.74 47.66
C THR A 403 2.64 -46.94 48.74
N PRO A 404 3.46 -47.57 49.59
CA PRO A 404 4.26 -46.83 50.58
C PRO A 404 5.15 -45.75 49.95
N ALA A 405 5.80 -46.04 48.82
CA ALA A 405 6.59 -45.08 48.07
C ALA A 405 5.73 -43.93 47.50
N GLY A 406 4.56 -44.24 46.94
CA GLY A 406 3.63 -43.21 46.47
C GLY A 406 3.11 -42.32 47.60
N LEU A 407 2.89 -42.88 48.80
CA LEU A 407 2.51 -42.10 49.97
C LEU A 407 3.64 -41.17 50.43
N GLU A 408 4.89 -41.63 50.39
CA GLU A 408 6.05 -40.81 50.71
C GLU A 408 6.18 -39.61 49.77
N GLU A 409 6.03 -39.83 48.45
CA GLU A 409 6.04 -38.74 47.45
C GLU A 409 4.87 -37.76 47.64
N GLN A 410 3.67 -38.27 47.96
CA GLN A 410 2.51 -37.43 48.26
C GLN A 410 2.72 -36.60 49.53
N LEU A 411 3.25 -37.20 50.59
CA LEU A 411 3.57 -36.50 51.84
C LEU A 411 4.66 -35.45 51.62
N LEU A 412 5.69 -35.77 50.84
CA LEU A 412 6.73 -34.81 50.49
C LEU A 412 6.13 -33.59 49.77
N GLY A 413 5.20 -33.81 48.82
CA GLY A 413 4.49 -32.72 48.16
C GLY A 413 3.68 -31.84 49.12
N ILE A 414 2.97 -32.46 50.07
CA ILE A 414 2.20 -31.74 51.10
C ILE A 414 3.12 -30.99 52.07
N ILE A 415 4.23 -31.59 52.48
CA ILE A 415 5.23 -30.95 53.37
C ILE A 415 5.84 -29.76 52.66
N MET A 416 6.29 -29.91 51.41
CA MET A 416 6.82 -28.80 50.62
C MET A 416 5.82 -27.65 50.48
N ALA A 417 4.53 -27.95 50.25
CA ALA A 417 3.49 -26.94 50.16
C ALA A 417 3.25 -26.18 51.48
N ASN A 418 3.49 -26.81 52.63
CA ASN A 418 3.29 -26.20 53.95
C ASN A 418 4.56 -25.53 54.51
N GLU A 419 5.73 -26.16 54.36
CA GLU A 419 7.00 -25.63 54.88
C GLU A 419 7.59 -24.56 53.97
N LEU A 420 7.39 -24.68 52.65
CA LEU A 420 7.97 -23.80 51.64
C LEU A 420 6.91 -23.32 50.63
N PRO A 421 5.83 -22.64 51.09
CA PRO A 421 4.73 -22.24 50.21
C PRO A 421 5.18 -21.31 49.09
N ASP A 422 6.14 -20.42 49.35
CA ASP A 422 6.67 -19.48 48.35
C ASP A 422 7.38 -20.19 47.20
N LEU A 423 8.08 -21.30 47.49
CA LEU A 423 8.77 -22.08 46.46
C LEU A 423 7.79 -22.87 45.60
N GLU A 424 6.75 -23.45 46.22
CA GLU A 424 5.70 -24.16 45.48
C GLU A 424 4.88 -23.18 44.62
N ALA A 425 4.57 -21.98 45.14
CA ALA A 425 3.91 -20.92 44.37
C ALA A 425 4.74 -20.50 43.16
N LYS A 426 6.06 -20.25 43.34
CA LYS A 426 6.98 -19.93 42.24
C LYS A 426 7.08 -21.06 41.23
N LYS A 427 7.18 -22.31 41.66
CA LYS A 427 7.19 -23.48 40.77
C LYS A 427 5.92 -23.52 39.90
N ASN A 428 4.77 -23.23 40.49
CA ASN A 428 3.49 -23.22 39.77
C ASN A 428 3.42 -22.11 38.74
N GLU A 429 3.82 -20.91 39.15
CA GLU A 429 3.89 -19.76 38.28
C GLU A 429 4.83 -20.02 37.10
N LEU A 430 6.00 -20.61 37.34
CA LEU A 430 6.97 -20.94 36.29
C LEU A 430 6.45 -21.99 35.31
N VAL A 431 5.76 -23.03 35.77
CA VAL A 431 5.19 -24.05 34.86
C VAL A 431 4.12 -23.43 33.96
N VAL A 432 3.21 -22.63 34.53
CA VAL A 432 2.16 -21.95 33.75
C VAL A 432 2.76 -20.91 32.81
N ASN A 433 3.73 -20.12 33.27
CA ASN A 433 4.40 -19.12 32.44
C ASN A 433 5.18 -19.78 31.30
N ASN A 434 5.93 -20.86 31.55
CA ASN A 434 6.64 -21.60 30.51
C ASN A 434 5.67 -22.16 29.46
N ALA A 435 4.51 -22.70 29.87
CA ALA A 435 3.46 -23.15 28.97
C ALA A 435 2.92 -22.02 28.08
N GLN A 436 2.59 -20.89 28.70
CA GLN A 436 2.08 -19.72 27.99
C GLN A 436 3.13 -19.13 27.05
N MET A 437 4.40 -19.08 27.47
CA MET A 437 5.52 -18.62 26.65
C MET A 437 5.74 -19.56 25.47
N ALA A 438 5.73 -20.87 25.67
CA ALA A 438 5.86 -21.86 24.58
C ALA A 438 4.71 -21.75 23.58
N LYS A 439 3.47 -21.56 24.06
CA LYS A 439 2.30 -21.33 23.20
C LYS A 439 2.44 -20.03 22.39
N LYS A 440 2.76 -18.91 23.05
CA LYS A 440 2.96 -17.61 22.38
C LYS A 440 4.09 -17.67 21.37
N LEU A 441 5.18 -18.37 21.71
CA LEU A 441 6.31 -18.57 20.82
C LEU A 441 5.88 -19.27 19.53
N LYS A 442 5.11 -20.37 19.65
CA LYS A 442 4.55 -21.08 18.51
C LYS A 442 3.58 -20.20 17.70
N GLU A 443 2.71 -19.44 18.35
CA GLU A 443 1.80 -18.50 17.66
C GLU A 443 2.56 -17.43 16.86
N ILE A 444 3.64 -16.89 17.44
CA ILE A 444 4.52 -15.93 16.77
C ILE A 444 5.25 -16.60 15.59
N GLU A 445 5.77 -17.81 15.77
CA GLU A 445 6.40 -18.60 14.70
C GLU A 445 5.44 -18.83 13.53
N ASP A 446 4.22 -19.29 13.82
CA ASP A 446 3.17 -19.51 12.81
C ASP A 446 2.83 -18.20 12.08
N THR A 447 2.78 -17.08 12.81
CA THR A 447 2.54 -15.75 12.23
C THR A 447 3.69 -15.31 11.33
N ILE A 448 4.95 -15.52 11.75
CA ILE A 448 6.14 -15.22 10.93
C ILE A 448 6.13 -16.05 9.65
N LEU A 449 5.88 -17.35 9.76
CA LEU A 449 5.78 -18.25 8.60
C LEU A 449 4.64 -17.85 7.66
N TYR A 450 3.49 -17.46 8.21
CA TYR A 450 2.37 -16.95 7.44
C TYR A 450 2.73 -15.66 6.69
N MET A 451 3.37 -14.70 7.36
CA MET A 451 3.81 -13.44 6.74
C MET A 451 4.85 -13.68 5.64
N LEU A 452 5.84 -14.54 5.89
CA LEU A 452 6.84 -14.93 4.89
C LEU A 452 6.20 -15.62 3.68
N SER A 453 5.27 -16.56 3.90
CA SER A 453 4.60 -17.32 2.84
C SER A 453 3.66 -16.46 1.99
N ASN A 454 3.01 -15.45 2.58
CA ASN A 454 2.03 -14.61 1.89
C ASN A 454 2.61 -13.31 1.33
N SER A 455 3.83 -12.96 1.69
CA SER A 455 4.52 -11.82 1.11
C SER A 455 4.68 -12.01 -0.41
N LYS A 456 3.94 -11.22 -1.19
CA LYS A 456 4.04 -11.17 -2.65
C LYS A 456 4.62 -9.81 -3.04
N GLY A 457 5.92 -9.77 -3.31
CA GLY A 457 6.64 -8.56 -3.67
C GLY A 457 7.79 -8.27 -2.71
N ASN A 458 7.95 -7.00 -2.33
CA ASN A 458 9.07 -6.56 -1.50
C ASN A 458 8.74 -6.73 -0.01
N ILE A 459 9.25 -7.80 0.62
CA ILE A 459 9.11 -8.11 2.06
C ILE A 459 9.44 -6.91 2.97
N LEU A 460 10.30 -5.99 2.51
CA LEU A 460 10.75 -4.82 3.27
C LEU A 460 9.68 -3.72 3.41
N ASP A 461 8.64 -3.76 2.58
CA ASP A 461 7.56 -2.79 2.58
C ASP A 461 6.35 -3.27 3.43
N ASP A 462 6.24 -4.58 3.72
CA ASP A 462 5.19 -5.23 4.52
C ASP A 462 5.58 -5.51 5.99
N ALA A 463 6.83 -5.23 6.39
CA ALA A 463 7.40 -5.55 7.71
C ALA A 463 7.36 -4.39 8.72
#